data_AF-A0A6P0HMD5-F1
#
_entry.id   AF-A0A6P0HMD5-F1
#
_cell.length_a   1.000
_cell.length_b   1.000
_cell.length_c   1.000
_cell.angle_alpha   90.00
_cell.angle_beta   90.00
_cell.angle_gamma   90.00
#
_symmetry.space_group_name_H-M   'P 1'
#
loop_
_entity.id
_entity.type
_entity.pdbx_description
1 polymer ?
#
loop_
_entity_poly.entity_id
_entity_poly.type
_entity_poly.pdbx_seq_one_letter_code
_entity_poly.pdbx_strand_id
1 'polypeptide(L)'
;MLLIVSTNECDVELMVRLVRRFRILLVGASEQGAYVGPLVTTADQCRSFGDRPHWAFETRLDDLGVTRRPTGMVDAIRAAPAAVARAVRAAVQDSDSAVTVSDGRLHQFPTADTLSRSSPQQLLERQSWTWGALRNARLDVGSIPGTYVASCRTPAAGVEHLEGNSGKGVSIAEARISMVGEAVERSAALLVNQTCRPLRRADTGTRVYDVADFHPYGSRWTDASSSDRNSRVERATHVPGVVLGTGESVLVPVDVVAAPVTAAVPTTSGVTTGLAAHTSWEDAVLRGLNEVLERDSFYRGFMWRRPAVRVDINRVVERLGIDLGARELWAIRWEDCPVQSVHSFIYDPQHDSFSRGSGSGPTVADATCGSVIEASQIHLQMVRTMTHGAPYRWAGQRVTDAIRSYLDAQPVGRSSEPDAATSDSAGAQLTRITRRIQERGMEVIVVDLPINGPAWYAVRVLVPGATIAPEPAEYGGGRALLGAPWTDGIVV
;
A
#
# COMPACT_ATOMS: atom_id res chain seq x y z
N MET A 1 26.94 21.42 -21.19
CA MET A 1 26.18 22.60 -20.75
C MET A 1 25.14 22.15 -19.72
N LEU A 2 25.03 22.84 -18.59
CA LEU A 2 24.06 22.53 -17.52
C LEU A 2 22.89 23.49 -17.67
N LEU A 3 21.67 22.97 -17.77
CA LEU A 3 20.44 23.76 -17.82
C LEU A 3 19.68 23.58 -16.50
N ILE A 4 19.39 24.67 -15.80
CA ILE A 4 18.62 24.63 -14.55
C ILE A 4 17.17 24.93 -14.89
N VAL A 5 16.27 24.02 -14.55
CA VAL A 5 14.84 24.13 -14.89
C VAL A 5 14.01 24.12 -13.62
N SER A 6 13.20 25.16 -13.45
CA SER A 6 12.15 25.19 -12.42
C SER A 6 10.94 24.41 -12.93
N THR A 7 10.45 23.47 -12.14
CA THR A 7 9.50 22.44 -12.57
C THR A 7 8.03 22.86 -12.45
N ASN A 8 7.73 24.15 -12.26
CA ASN A 8 6.35 24.58 -12.07
C ASN A 8 5.43 24.15 -13.22
N GLU A 9 5.91 24.17 -14.48
CA GLU A 9 5.14 23.80 -15.68
C GLU A 9 6.04 23.33 -16.84
N CYS A 10 6.96 22.38 -16.62
CA CYS A 10 7.85 21.95 -17.72
C CYS A 10 7.23 20.83 -18.56
N ASP A 11 7.04 21.07 -19.86
CA ASP A 11 6.62 20.09 -20.86
C ASP A 11 7.68 18.97 -21.00
N VAL A 12 7.25 17.71 -20.84
CA VAL A 12 8.08 16.50 -20.95
C VAL A 12 8.83 16.41 -22.26
N GLU A 13 8.12 16.65 -23.36
CA GLU A 13 8.66 16.53 -24.70
C GLU A 13 9.70 17.62 -24.94
N LEU A 14 9.49 18.81 -24.35
CA LEU A 14 10.52 19.83 -24.30
C LEU A 14 11.74 19.36 -23.48
N MET A 15 11.55 18.78 -22.29
CA MET A 15 12.66 18.25 -21.49
C MET A 15 13.42 17.13 -22.22
N VAL A 16 12.72 16.19 -22.86
CA VAL A 16 13.31 15.11 -23.67
C VAL A 16 14.13 15.67 -24.83
N ARG A 17 13.68 16.74 -25.48
CA ARG A 17 14.46 17.42 -26.51
C ARG A 17 15.68 18.14 -25.94
N LEU A 18 15.54 18.78 -24.79
CA LEU A 18 16.62 19.50 -24.12
C LEU A 18 17.70 18.54 -23.59
N VAL A 19 17.34 17.40 -23.01
CA VAL A 19 18.33 16.49 -22.41
C VAL A 19 19.28 15.87 -23.44
N ARG A 20 18.88 15.84 -24.72
CA ARG A 20 19.77 15.45 -25.83
C ARG A 20 20.95 16.40 -26.04
N ARG A 21 20.87 17.64 -25.54
CA ARG A 21 21.89 18.69 -25.70
C ARG A 21 22.44 19.20 -24.36
N PHE A 22 21.72 18.99 -23.27
CA PHE A 22 22.00 19.54 -21.96
C PHE A 22 21.92 18.47 -20.88
N ARG A 23 22.72 18.61 -19.82
CA ARG A 23 22.40 17.98 -18.53
C ARG A 23 21.40 18.90 -17.85
N ILE A 24 20.26 18.38 -17.42
CA ILE A 24 19.18 19.19 -16.83
C ILE A 24 19.20 18.99 -15.32
N LEU A 25 19.29 20.08 -14.55
CA LEU A 25 19.20 20.05 -13.10
C LEU A 25 17.85 20.61 -12.69
N LEU A 26 17.05 19.80 -12.01
CA LEU A 26 15.73 20.23 -11.53
C LEU A 26 15.89 21.09 -10.28
N VAL A 27 15.06 22.13 -10.14
CA VAL A 27 15.00 22.96 -8.93
C VAL A 27 13.55 23.21 -8.55
N GLY A 28 13.31 23.33 -7.25
CA GLY A 28 12.00 23.68 -6.70
C GLY A 28 12.06 24.00 -5.21
N ALA A 29 10.90 23.95 -4.56
CA ALA A 29 10.75 24.16 -3.12
C ALA A 29 10.01 22.98 -2.45
N SER A 30 10.27 22.77 -1.17
CA SER A 30 9.83 21.64 -0.36
C SER A 30 9.52 22.11 1.06
N GLU A 31 8.87 21.33 1.93
CA GLU A 31 8.73 21.73 3.35
C GLU A 31 10.07 22.05 4.04
N GLN A 32 11.17 21.47 3.55
CA GLN A 32 12.53 21.69 4.07
C GLN A 32 13.22 22.92 3.46
N GLY A 33 12.59 23.58 2.47
CA GLY A 33 13.11 24.75 1.76
C GLY A 33 13.35 24.50 0.27
N ALA A 34 14.05 25.44 -0.38
CA ALA A 34 14.47 25.30 -1.77
C ALA A 34 15.47 24.14 -1.93
N TYR A 35 15.41 23.44 -3.05
CA TYR A 35 16.28 22.29 -3.33
C TYR A 35 16.82 22.30 -4.76
N VAL A 36 17.92 21.59 -4.96
CA VAL A 36 18.55 21.40 -6.27
C VAL A 36 18.78 19.91 -6.53
N GLY A 37 18.32 19.41 -7.67
CA GLY A 37 18.34 18.00 -8.08
C GLY A 37 16.92 17.42 -8.27
N PRO A 38 16.79 16.21 -8.86
CA PRO A 38 17.87 15.36 -9.38
C PRO A 38 18.48 15.90 -10.69
N LEU A 39 19.60 15.30 -11.11
CA LEU A 39 20.24 15.59 -12.38
C LEU A 39 19.76 14.59 -13.46
N VAL A 40 19.15 15.13 -14.50
CA VAL A 40 18.61 14.39 -15.63
C VAL A 40 19.58 14.45 -16.81
N THR A 41 19.96 13.28 -17.30
CA THR A 41 20.94 13.10 -18.37
C THR A 41 20.43 12.26 -19.54
N THR A 42 19.27 11.61 -19.40
CA THR A 42 18.67 10.80 -20.47
C THR A 42 17.20 11.13 -20.72
N ALA A 43 16.71 10.80 -21.92
CA ALA A 43 15.31 10.96 -22.28
C ALA A 43 14.39 10.08 -21.42
N ASP A 44 14.84 8.87 -21.06
CA ASP A 44 14.05 7.97 -20.24
C ASP A 44 13.92 8.49 -18.81
N GLN A 45 14.98 9.10 -18.27
CA GLN A 45 14.87 9.85 -17.02
C GLN A 45 13.86 11.01 -17.19
N CYS A 46 13.95 11.83 -18.25
CA CYS A 46 12.96 12.88 -18.50
C CYS A 46 11.52 12.37 -18.56
N ARG A 47 11.26 11.23 -19.20
CA ARG A 47 9.92 10.64 -19.28
C ARG A 47 9.46 10.07 -17.95
N SER A 48 10.37 9.47 -17.18
CA SER A 48 10.10 9.06 -15.80
C SER A 48 9.77 10.26 -14.89
N PHE A 49 10.25 11.46 -15.24
CA PHE A 49 9.87 12.72 -14.59
C PHE A 49 8.64 13.39 -15.21
N GLY A 50 8.27 13.01 -16.43
CA GLY A 50 7.49 13.84 -17.33
C GLY A 50 6.01 13.50 -17.39
N ASP A 51 5.61 12.23 -17.37
CA ASP A 51 4.20 11.86 -17.55
C ASP A 51 3.27 12.39 -16.45
N ARG A 52 3.82 13.08 -15.44
CA ARG A 52 3.09 13.71 -14.35
C ARG A 52 3.65 15.11 -14.12
N PRO A 53 2.95 16.17 -14.56
CA PRO A 53 3.34 17.52 -14.22
C PRO A 53 3.26 17.66 -12.69
N HIS A 54 3.85 18.73 -12.16
CA HIS A 54 3.75 19.12 -10.74
C HIS A 54 4.79 18.49 -9.79
N TRP A 55 6.07 18.76 -10.01
CA TRP A 55 7.05 18.86 -8.91
C TRP A 55 6.98 20.24 -8.21
N ALA A 56 6.07 21.10 -8.67
CA ALA A 56 5.68 22.39 -8.11
C ALA A 56 5.01 22.23 -6.74
N PHE A 57 5.80 21.99 -5.70
CA PHE A 57 5.31 21.77 -4.35
C PHE A 57 4.58 23.01 -3.78
N GLU A 58 4.91 24.21 -4.26
CA GLU A 58 4.36 25.46 -3.71
C GLU A 58 2.84 25.54 -3.75
N THR A 59 2.19 25.14 -4.84
CA THR A 59 0.71 25.11 -4.93
C THR A 59 0.09 23.98 -4.09
N ARG A 60 0.83 22.89 -3.87
CA ARG A 60 0.35 21.64 -3.22
C ARG A 60 0.43 21.65 -1.70
N LEU A 61 1.22 22.56 -1.13
CA LEU A 61 1.38 22.66 0.32
C LEU A 61 0.06 23.02 1.02
N ASP A 62 -0.80 23.84 0.42
CA ASP A 62 -2.11 24.14 1.00
C ASP A 62 -2.99 22.89 1.05
N ASP A 63 -3.01 22.13 -0.04
CA ASP A 63 -3.84 20.93 -0.20
C ASP A 63 -3.39 19.77 0.68
N LEU A 64 -2.11 19.77 1.10
CA LEU A 64 -1.55 18.83 2.08
C LEU A 64 -1.69 19.32 3.53
N GLY A 65 -2.33 20.48 3.75
CA GLY A 65 -2.54 21.06 5.09
C GLY A 65 -1.31 21.75 5.68
N VAL A 66 -0.32 22.10 4.86
CA VAL A 66 0.92 22.73 5.28
C VAL A 66 0.76 24.24 5.33
N THR A 67 0.74 24.79 6.55
CA THR A 67 0.45 26.20 6.81
C THR A 67 1.67 27.13 6.67
N ARG A 68 2.88 26.58 6.60
CA ARG A 68 4.13 27.35 6.46
C ARG A 68 4.71 27.19 5.06
N ARG A 69 4.74 28.28 4.29
CA ARG A 69 5.36 28.28 2.97
C ARG A 69 6.88 28.17 3.08
N PRO A 70 7.52 27.28 2.33
CA PRO A 70 8.96 27.27 2.20
C PRO A 70 9.43 28.43 1.34
N THR A 71 10.69 28.79 1.54
CA THR A 71 11.38 29.77 0.70
C THR A 71 11.48 29.22 -0.72
N GLY A 72 10.85 29.89 -1.68
CA GLY A 72 10.94 29.55 -3.09
C GLY A 72 12.38 29.64 -3.62
N MET A 73 12.68 28.98 -4.73
CA MET A 73 14.04 28.94 -5.28
C MET A 73 14.59 30.35 -5.62
N VAL A 74 13.73 31.24 -6.13
CA VAL A 74 14.11 32.63 -6.43
C VAL A 74 14.55 33.37 -5.17
N ASP A 75 13.80 33.21 -4.08
CA ASP A 75 14.12 33.83 -2.80
C ASP A 75 15.37 33.21 -2.18
N ALA A 76 15.57 31.89 -2.33
CA ALA A 76 16.78 31.21 -1.89
C ALA A 76 18.03 31.68 -2.65
N ILE A 77 17.92 31.91 -3.97
CA ILE A 77 19.00 32.50 -4.79
C ILE A 77 19.32 33.92 -4.33
N ARG A 78 18.31 34.73 -4.03
CA ARG A 78 18.51 36.12 -3.57
C ARG A 78 19.12 36.17 -2.17
N ALA A 79 18.63 35.34 -1.26
CA ALA A 79 19.07 35.33 0.13
C ALA A 79 20.45 34.67 0.32
N ALA A 80 20.73 33.59 -0.41
CA ALA A 80 21.91 32.76 -0.19
C ALA A 80 22.48 32.15 -1.49
N PRO A 81 22.97 32.96 -2.45
CA PRO A 81 23.43 32.46 -3.76
C PRO A 81 24.61 31.48 -3.65
N ALA A 82 25.48 31.66 -2.66
CA ALA A 82 26.60 30.74 -2.40
C ALA A 82 26.11 29.37 -1.92
N ALA A 83 25.01 29.31 -1.16
CA ALA A 83 24.41 28.05 -0.72
C ALA A 83 23.77 27.30 -1.89
N VAL A 84 23.05 28.01 -2.77
CA VAL A 84 22.53 27.44 -4.01
C VAL A 84 23.67 26.87 -4.88
N ALA A 85 24.77 27.61 -5.04
CA ALA A 85 25.91 27.12 -5.81
C ALA A 85 26.60 25.89 -5.20
N ARG A 86 26.57 25.73 -3.86
CA ARG A 86 27.02 24.48 -3.21
C ARG A 86 26.05 23.34 -3.48
N ALA A 87 24.75 23.57 -3.34
CA ALA A 87 23.71 22.59 -3.62
C ALA A 87 23.76 22.09 -5.08
N VAL A 88 23.91 23.00 -6.05
CA VAL A 88 24.14 22.66 -7.47
C VAL A 88 25.36 21.77 -7.66
N ARG A 89 26.50 22.11 -7.05
CA ARG A 89 27.71 21.30 -7.18
C ARG A 89 27.54 19.90 -6.61
N ALA A 90 26.90 19.78 -5.45
CA ALA A 90 26.62 18.50 -4.82
C ALA A 90 25.63 17.65 -5.63
N ALA A 91 24.51 18.22 -6.10
CA ALA A 91 23.53 17.51 -6.92
C ALA A 91 24.06 17.06 -8.29
N VAL A 92 25.09 17.74 -8.83
CA VAL A 92 25.75 17.32 -10.08
C VAL A 92 26.67 16.10 -9.87
N GLN A 93 27.11 15.85 -8.64
CA GLN A 93 27.97 14.71 -8.28
C GLN A 93 27.17 13.43 -8.01
N ASP A 94 25.89 13.56 -7.66
CA ASP A 94 24.99 12.44 -7.37
C ASP A 94 23.63 12.68 -8.04
N SER A 95 23.40 12.00 -9.17
CA SER A 95 22.20 12.20 -10.00
C SER A 95 20.91 11.71 -9.34
N ASP A 96 21.00 10.84 -8.35
CA ASP A 96 19.86 10.24 -7.65
C ASP A 96 19.55 10.96 -6.34
N SER A 97 20.13 12.15 -6.16
CA SER A 97 19.95 12.97 -4.97
C SER A 97 19.49 14.40 -5.30
N ALA A 98 18.74 14.98 -4.37
CA ALA A 98 18.50 16.41 -4.26
C ALA A 98 19.27 16.97 -3.06
N VAL A 99 19.57 18.26 -3.08
CA VAL A 99 20.27 18.95 -1.98
C VAL A 99 19.44 20.13 -1.52
N THR A 100 19.11 20.17 -0.23
CA THR A 100 18.39 21.30 0.36
C THR A 100 19.35 22.49 0.46
N VAL A 101 18.91 23.66 -0.02
CA VAL A 101 19.75 24.85 -0.13
C VAL A 101 20.10 25.45 1.23
N SER A 102 19.17 25.41 2.18
CA SER A 102 19.31 26.08 3.49
C SER A 102 20.40 25.44 4.36
N ASP A 103 20.46 24.11 4.40
CA ASP A 103 21.36 23.34 5.27
C ASP A 103 22.37 22.47 4.50
N GLY A 104 22.25 22.36 3.18
CA GLY A 104 23.12 21.53 2.36
C GLY A 104 22.86 20.02 2.52
N ARG A 105 21.75 19.63 3.15
CA ARG A 105 21.45 18.22 3.40
C ARG A 105 21.16 17.50 2.08
N LEU A 106 21.79 16.34 1.91
CA LEU A 106 21.56 15.44 0.77
C LEU A 106 20.29 14.62 1.02
N HIS A 107 19.40 14.62 0.04
CA HIS A 107 18.18 13.84 0.00
C HIS A 107 18.25 12.84 -1.15
N GLN A 108 18.21 11.55 -0.86
CA GLN A 108 18.21 10.50 -1.89
C GLN A 108 16.78 10.18 -2.31
N PHE A 109 16.53 10.00 -3.60
CA PHE A 109 15.24 9.48 -4.06
C PHE A 109 15.17 7.97 -3.76
N PRO A 110 14.02 7.44 -3.28
CA PRO A 110 13.87 6.03 -2.95
C PRO A 110 13.70 5.17 -4.23
N THR A 111 14.65 5.23 -5.15
CA THR A 111 14.68 4.39 -6.35
C THR A 111 15.08 2.97 -5.98
N ALA A 112 14.76 1.99 -6.83
CA ALA A 112 15.19 0.61 -6.66
C ALA A 112 16.72 0.49 -6.43
N ASP A 113 17.50 1.26 -7.18
CA ASP A 113 18.97 1.26 -7.14
C ASP A 113 19.53 1.99 -5.89
N THR A 114 18.85 3.02 -5.41
CA THR A 114 19.20 3.64 -4.12
C THR A 114 18.93 2.67 -2.97
N LEU A 115 17.78 1.99 -2.98
CA LEU A 115 17.38 1.07 -1.91
C LEU A 115 18.29 -0.16 -1.83
N SER A 116 18.83 -0.62 -2.95
CA SER A 116 19.75 -1.76 -2.98
C SER A 116 21.16 -1.41 -2.51
N ARG A 117 21.62 -0.16 -2.71
CA ARG A 117 22.99 0.27 -2.41
C ARG A 117 23.14 1.04 -1.09
N SER A 118 22.09 1.73 -0.65
CA SER A 118 22.16 2.55 0.56
C SER A 118 22.07 1.69 1.81
N SER A 119 22.91 2.04 2.79
CA SER A 119 22.81 1.42 4.09
C SER A 119 21.45 1.74 4.74
N PRO A 120 20.96 0.81 5.57
CA PRO A 120 19.96 1.04 6.61
C PRO A 120 19.85 2.48 7.15
N GLN A 121 20.97 3.01 7.63
CA GLN A 121 21.06 4.29 8.31
C GLN A 121 21.07 5.46 7.31
N GLN A 122 21.73 5.26 6.17
CA GLN A 122 21.80 6.26 5.10
C GLN A 122 20.42 6.57 4.53
N LEU A 123 19.55 5.57 4.35
CA LEU A 123 18.17 5.80 3.93
C LEU A 123 17.41 6.66 4.95
N LEU A 124 17.52 6.36 6.24
CA LEU A 124 16.86 7.16 7.28
C LEU A 124 17.38 8.61 7.34
N GLU A 125 18.69 8.79 7.18
CA GLU A 125 19.35 10.09 7.25
C GLU A 125 19.16 10.94 5.99
N ARG A 126 18.93 10.31 4.84
CA ARG A 126 18.87 10.97 3.53
C ARG A 126 17.48 10.96 2.90
N GLN A 127 16.43 10.52 3.57
CA GLN A 127 15.05 10.69 3.05
C GLN A 127 14.46 12.02 3.54
N SER A 128 13.55 12.60 2.74
CA SER A 128 12.81 13.81 3.08
C SER A 128 11.31 13.60 2.89
N TRP A 129 10.53 14.26 3.74
CA TRP A 129 9.06 14.24 3.72
C TRP A 129 8.47 14.68 2.37
N THR A 130 9.16 15.58 1.68
CA THR A 130 8.77 16.09 0.37
C THR A 130 9.07 15.10 -0.76
N TRP A 131 9.99 14.16 -0.52
CA TRP A 131 10.63 13.37 -1.58
C TRP A 131 10.40 11.88 -1.58
N GLY A 132 9.78 11.35 -0.54
CA GLY A 132 9.64 9.90 -0.49
C GLY A 132 9.18 9.39 0.85
N ALA A 133 7.95 9.75 1.22
CA ALA A 133 7.06 8.84 1.95
C ALA A 133 7.47 8.42 3.38
N LEU A 134 8.64 8.82 3.89
CA LEU A 134 9.24 8.17 5.06
C LEU A 134 9.71 9.20 6.11
N ARG A 135 8.87 9.50 7.10
CA ARG A 135 9.23 10.22 8.34
C ARG A 135 9.28 9.28 9.52
N ASN A 136 10.15 9.58 10.48
CA ASN A 136 10.30 8.81 11.74
C ASN A 136 10.51 7.32 11.47
N ALA A 137 11.23 6.99 10.39
CA ALA A 137 11.44 5.61 10.04
C ALA A 137 12.31 4.92 11.10
N ARG A 138 11.82 3.78 11.60
CA ARG A 138 12.43 3.01 12.68
C ARG A 138 12.45 1.53 12.31
N LEU A 139 13.40 0.81 12.87
CA LEU A 139 13.49 -0.64 12.75
C LEU A 139 13.40 -1.22 14.16
N ASP A 140 12.47 -2.14 14.33
CA ASP A 140 12.23 -2.90 15.54
C ASP A 140 12.52 -4.38 15.28
N VAL A 141 13.04 -5.07 16.29
CA VAL A 141 12.95 -6.54 16.32
C VAL A 141 11.48 -6.88 16.56
N GLY A 142 10.95 -7.81 15.78
CA GLY A 142 9.58 -8.29 15.95
C GLY A 142 9.40 -8.95 17.32
N SER A 143 8.14 -9.11 17.74
CA SER A 143 7.83 -9.75 19.02
C SER A 143 8.12 -11.26 19.06
N ILE A 144 8.41 -11.84 17.89
CA ILE A 144 8.88 -13.21 17.74
C ILE A 144 10.34 -13.12 17.25
N PRO A 145 11.32 -13.68 17.99
CA PRO A 145 12.72 -13.73 17.57
C PRO A 145 12.86 -14.23 16.13
N GLY A 146 13.74 -13.59 15.35
CA GLY A 146 13.94 -13.88 13.93
C GLY A 146 13.06 -13.07 12.96
N THR A 147 12.11 -12.27 13.47
CA THR A 147 11.31 -11.35 12.66
C THR A 147 11.73 -9.90 12.87
N TYR A 148 11.54 -9.07 11.84
CA TYR A 148 11.84 -7.63 11.87
C TYR A 148 10.64 -6.83 11.40
N VAL A 149 10.39 -5.70 12.06
CA VAL A 149 9.35 -4.74 11.69
C VAL A 149 10.01 -3.40 11.47
N ALA A 150 9.91 -2.86 10.27
CA ALA A 150 10.28 -1.47 10.00
C ALA A 150 9.01 -0.64 9.92
N SER A 151 9.00 0.58 10.44
CA SER A 151 7.82 1.44 10.34
C SER A 151 8.23 2.88 10.07
N CYS A 152 7.36 3.63 9.41
CA CYS A 152 7.58 5.03 9.06
C CYS A 152 6.24 5.78 8.99
N ARG A 153 6.29 7.06 8.63
CA ARG A 153 5.13 7.89 8.35
C ARG A 153 5.15 8.46 6.93
N THR A 154 4.03 8.37 6.22
CA THR A 154 3.73 9.06 4.95
C THR A 154 2.73 10.18 5.17
N PRO A 155 2.72 11.24 4.34
CA PRO A 155 1.61 12.18 4.31
C PRO A 155 0.27 11.46 4.07
N ALA A 156 -0.74 11.78 4.88
CA ALA A 156 -2.12 11.30 4.73
C ALA A 156 -3.13 12.45 4.88
N ALA A 157 -2.87 13.59 4.21
CA ALA A 157 -3.65 14.84 4.33
C ALA A 157 -3.83 15.32 5.80
N GLY A 158 -2.79 15.16 6.62
CA GLY A 158 -2.80 15.54 8.04
C GLY A 158 -3.54 14.57 8.97
N VAL A 159 -4.00 13.42 8.47
CA VAL A 159 -4.70 12.42 9.28
C VAL A 159 -3.69 11.48 9.94
N GLU A 160 -3.20 11.84 11.13
CA GLU A 160 -2.07 11.17 11.81
C GLU A 160 -2.20 9.64 11.90
N HIS A 161 -3.38 9.10 12.18
CA HIS A 161 -3.58 7.66 12.32
C HIS A 161 -3.48 6.89 11.00
N LEU A 162 -3.56 7.58 9.85
CA LEU A 162 -3.39 7.00 8.51
C LEU A 162 -1.98 7.16 7.96
N GLU A 163 -1.15 7.96 8.62
CA GLU A 163 0.23 8.21 8.20
C GLU A 163 1.15 7.01 8.47
N GLY A 164 0.83 6.13 9.41
CA GLY A 164 1.70 5.02 9.80
C GLY A 164 1.77 3.91 8.76
N ASN A 165 2.97 3.58 8.28
CA ASN A 165 3.26 2.42 7.42
C ASN A 165 4.21 1.48 8.15
N SER A 166 4.15 0.18 7.84
CA SER A 166 4.93 -0.86 8.48
C SER A 166 5.34 -1.98 7.51
N GLY A 167 6.63 -2.10 7.27
CA GLY A 167 7.19 -3.25 6.59
C GLY A 167 7.60 -4.37 7.53
N LYS A 168 7.61 -5.59 6.98
CA LYS A 168 7.94 -6.82 7.71
C LYS A 168 8.86 -7.74 6.89
N GLY A 169 9.64 -8.57 7.57
CA GLY A 169 10.54 -9.53 6.93
C GLY A 169 11.29 -10.42 7.93
N VAL A 170 11.98 -11.45 7.41
CA VAL A 170 12.91 -12.28 8.20
C VAL A 170 14.33 -11.71 8.21
N SER A 171 14.54 -10.65 7.42
CA SER A 171 15.74 -9.84 7.47
C SER A 171 15.41 -8.37 7.62
N ILE A 172 16.40 -7.65 8.14
CA ILE A 172 16.38 -6.19 8.23
C ILE A 172 16.18 -5.54 6.84
N ALA A 173 16.74 -6.13 5.78
CA ALA A 173 16.64 -5.60 4.42
C ALA A 173 15.21 -5.75 3.88
N GLU A 174 14.61 -6.93 4.03
CA GLU A 174 13.23 -7.20 3.61
C GLU A 174 12.23 -6.28 4.33
N ALA A 175 12.32 -6.16 5.66
CA ALA A 175 11.42 -5.31 6.43
C ALA A 175 11.48 -3.85 5.94
N ARG A 176 12.66 -3.36 5.56
CA ARG A 176 12.81 -2.01 5.00
C ARG A 176 12.21 -1.87 3.61
N ILE A 177 12.50 -2.80 2.71
CA ILE A 177 11.94 -2.77 1.35
C ILE A 177 10.41 -2.80 1.42
N SER A 178 9.85 -3.66 2.28
CA SER A 178 8.41 -3.73 2.53
C SER A 178 7.86 -2.40 3.06
N MET A 179 8.55 -1.75 4.00
CA MET A 179 8.13 -0.46 4.58
C MET A 179 8.13 0.65 3.52
N VAL A 180 9.15 0.67 2.65
CA VAL A 180 9.24 1.65 1.56
C VAL A 180 8.13 1.41 0.54
N GLY A 181 7.86 0.15 0.17
CA GLY A 181 6.76 -0.20 -0.73
C GLY A 181 5.41 0.29 -0.21
N GLU A 182 5.09 0.02 1.06
CA GLU A 182 3.85 0.48 1.67
C GLU A 182 3.78 2.02 1.76
N ALA A 183 4.89 2.67 2.03
CA ALA A 183 4.93 4.13 2.04
C ALA A 183 4.67 4.72 0.64
N VAL A 184 5.25 4.12 -0.41
CA VAL A 184 5.05 4.53 -1.80
C VAL A 184 3.59 4.33 -2.21
N GLU A 185 2.99 3.17 -1.95
CA GLU A 185 1.60 2.90 -2.34
C GLU A 185 0.61 3.80 -1.62
N ARG A 186 0.79 4.08 -0.32
CA ARG A 186 -0.11 4.99 0.42
C ARG A 186 0.01 6.43 -0.04
N SER A 187 1.24 6.89 -0.27
CA SER A 187 1.44 8.21 -0.86
C SER A 187 0.81 8.30 -2.25
N ALA A 188 0.87 7.24 -3.05
CA ALA A 188 0.29 7.19 -4.39
C ALA A 188 -1.25 7.23 -4.35
N ALA A 189 -1.84 6.46 -3.43
CA ALA A 189 -3.28 6.42 -3.23
C ALA A 189 -3.83 7.79 -2.79
N LEU A 190 -3.12 8.52 -1.94
CA LEU A 190 -3.51 9.88 -1.56
C LEU A 190 -3.54 10.82 -2.77
N LEU A 191 -2.52 10.74 -3.65
CA LEU A 191 -2.38 11.61 -4.82
C LEU A 191 -3.51 11.43 -5.85
N VAL A 192 -4.22 10.30 -5.83
CA VAL A 192 -5.41 10.07 -6.67
C VAL A 192 -6.46 11.15 -6.42
N ASN A 193 -6.70 11.54 -5.16
CA ASN A 193 -7.67 12.58 -4.81
C ASN A 193 -7.40 13.92 -5.52
N GLN A 194 -6.13 14.18 -5.88
CA GLN A 194 -5.67 15.50 -6.32
C GLN A 194 -5.40 15.55 -7.83
N THR A 195 -4.94 14.44 -8.41
CA THR A 195 -4.36 14.44 -9.77
C THR A 195 -5.30 13.85 -10.82
N CYS A 196 -6.27 13.05 -10.39
CA CYS A 196 -7.20 12.43 -11.29
C CYS A 196 -8.28 13.42 -11.72
N ARG A 197 -8.38 13.69 -13.03
CA ARG A 197 -9.45 14.52 -13.58
C ARG A 197 -10.79 13.77 -13.46
N PRO A 198 -11.76 14.29 -12.69
CA PRO A 198 -13.07 13.67 -12.59
C PRO A 198 -13.75 13.58 -13.95
N LEU A 199 -14.05 12.36 -14.41
CA LEU A 199 -14.91 12.14 -15.56
C LEU A 199 -16.37 12.01 -15.09
N ARG A 200 -17.30 12.70 -15.76
CA ARG A 200 -18.74 12.49 -15.52
C ARG A 200 -19.23 11.34 -16.40
N ARG A 201 -20.17 10.56 -15.87
CA ARG A 201 -20.73 9.36 -16.50
C ARG A 201 -21.22 9.56 -17.95
N ALA A 202 -21.70 10.75 -18.28
CA ALA A 202 -22.24 11.06 -19.61
C ALA A 202 -21.18 11.21 -20.71
N ASP A 203 -19.89 11.29 -20.36
CA ASP A 203 -18.89 11.86 -21.27
C ASP A 203 -18.08 10.83 -22.08
N THR A 204 -18.25 9.52 -21.87
CA THR A 204 -17.18 8.57 -22.29
C THR A 204 -17.60 7.36 -23.12
N GLY A 205 -18.86 6.90 -23.09
CA GLY A 205 -19.24 5.62 -23.72
C GLY A 205 -18.49 4.38 -23.15
N THR A 206 -17.64 4.59 -22.14
CA THR A 206 -16.83 3.60 -21.45
C THR A 206 -17.67 2.91 -20.37
N ARG A 207 -17.42 1.62 -20.10
CA ARG A 207 -18.07 0.92 -18.98
C ARG A 207 -17.69 1.59 -17.65
N VAL A 208 -18.70 1.92 -16.85
CA VAL A 208 -18.56 2.65 -15.58
C VAL A 208 -19.04 1.77 -14.44
N TYR A 209 -18.19 1.58 -13.43
CA TYR A 209 -18.57 0.92 -12.18
C TYR A 209 -19.08 1.94 -11.16
N ASP A 210 -20.01 1.49 -10.34
CA ASP A 210 -20.46 2.15 -9.13
C ASP A 210 -19.68 1.64 -7.92
N VAL A 211 -19.68 2.39 -6.82
CA VAL A 211 -19.13 1.95 -5.53
C VAL A 211 -19.84 0.67 -5.06
N ALA A 212 -21.13 0.55 -5.36
CA ALA A 212 -21.93 -0.63 -5.07
C ALA A 212 -21.36 -1.91 -5.69
N ASP A 213 -20.73 -1.84 -6.87
CA ASP A 213 -20.17 -3.02 -7.56
C ASP A 213 -18.97 -3.63 -6.82
N PHE A 214 -18.31 -2.84 -5.98
CA PHE A 214 -17.20 -3.28 -5.13
C PHE A 214 -17.64 -3.65 -3.72
N HIS A 215 -18.93 -3.51 -3.40
CA HIS A 215 -19.46 -3.93 -2.12
C HIS A 215 -19.99 -5.36 -2.23
N PRO A 216 -19.74 -6.26 -1.24
CA PRO A 216 -20.28 -7.62 -1.23
C PRO A 216 -21.82 -7.72 -1.24
N TYR A 217 -22.53 -6.59 -1.15
CA TYR A 217 -23.99 -6.55 -1.17
C TYR A 217 -24.57 -5.86 -2.40
N GLY A 218 -23.72 -5.40 -3.33
CA GLY A 218 -24.18 -4.66 -4.49
C GLY A 218 -25.05 -3.47 -4.10
N SER A 219 -26.16 -3.31 -4.83
CA SER A 219 -27.14 -2.24 -4.59
C SER A 219 -27.83 -2.31 -3.22
N ARG A 220 -27.86 -3.46 -2.52
CA ARG A 220 -28.47 -3.50 -1.18
C ARG A 220 -27.71 -2.63 -0.18
N TRP A 221 -26.42 -2.40 -0.41
CA TRP A 221 -25.63 -1.49 0.41
C TRP A 221 -26.03 -0.02 0.17
N THR A 222 -26.35 0.34 -1.07
CA THR A 222 -26.88 1.68 -1.39
C THR A 222 -28.30 1.85 -0.86
N ASP A 223 -29.15 0.82 -0.99
CA ASP A 223 -30.55 0.87 -0.54
C ASP A 223 -30.68 0.98 0.99
N ALA A 224 -29.78 0.33 1.73
CA ALA A 224 -29.74 0.38 3.20
C ALA A 224 -29.18 1.70 3.74
N SER A 225 -28.59 2.53 2.87
CA SER A 225 -28.04 3.82 3.25
C SER A 225 -29.09 4.91 3.07
N SER A 226 -29.06 5.93 3.94
CA SER A 226 -30.05 7.03 3.92
C SER A 226 -30.14 7.69 2.53
N SER A 227 -31.26 8.34 2.23
CA SER A 227 -31.48 9.08 0.97
C SER A 227 -30.35 10.07 0.62
N ASP A 228 -29.62 10.54 1.64
CA ASP A 228 -28.46 11.42 1.51
C ASP A 228 -27.21 10.73 0.94
N ARG A 229 -27.14 9.39 0.93
CA ARG A 229 -26.02 8.63 0.34
C ARG A 229 -26.23 8.35 -1.16
N ASN A 230 -27.47 8.15 -1.61
CA ASN A 230 -27.77 8.02 -3.05
C ASN A 230 -27.35 9.27 -3.84
N SER A 231 -27.55 10.47 -3.27
CA SER A 231 -27.11 11.72 -3.89
C SER A 231 -25.58 11.87 -3.97
N ARG A 232 -24.82 11.13 -3.13
CA ARG A 232 -23.35 11.11 -3.15
C ARG A 232 -22.82 10.20 -4.25
N VAL A 233 -23.43 9.03 -4.43
CA VAL A 233 -23.08 8.06 -5.47
C VAL A 233 -23.22 8.70 -6.86
N GLU A 234 -24.30 9.44 -7.11
CA GLU A 234 -24.51 10.16 -8.38
C GLU A 234 -23.43 11.22 -8.68
N ARG A 235 -22.72 11.69 -7.65
CA ARG A 235 -21.67 12.73 -7.75
C ARG A 235 -20.26 12.14 -7.72
N ALA A 236 -20.11 10.82 -7.62
CA ALA A 236 -18.81 10.18 -7.54
C ALA A 236 -17.98 10.52 -8.78
N THR A 237 -16.74 10.93 -8.53
CA THR A 237 -15.75 11.14 -9.58
C THR A 237 -15.15 9.80 -9.96
N HIS A 238 -14.74 9.64 -11.21
CA HIS A 238 -14.19 8.37 -11.71
C HIS A 238 -12.77 8.54 -12.24
N VAL A 239 -12.01 7.44 -12.17
CA VAL A 239 -10.67 7.28 -12.72
C VAL A 239 -10.61 6.15 -13.74
N PRO A 240 -9.75 6.26 -14.76
CA PRO A 240 -9.56 5.18 -15.71
C PRO A 240 -8.90 3.98 -15.04
N GLY A 241 -9.42 2.79 -15.34
CA GLY A 241 -8.82 1.51 -15.03
C GLY A 241 -8.82 0.60 -16.26
N VAL A 242 -8.20 -0.56 -16.13
CA VAL A 242 -8.13 -1.58 -17.18
C VAL A 242 -8.53 -2.94 -16.61
N VAL A 243 -9.40 -3.64 -17.33
CA VAL A 243 -9.77 -5.03 -17.00
C VAL A 243 -8.65 -5.96 -17.46
N LEU A 244 -8.03 -6.67 -16.53
CA LEU A 244 -6.99 -7.65 -16.85
C LEU A 244 -7.57 -8.82 -17.66
N GLY A 245 -6.79 -9.27 -18.64
CA GLY A 245 -7.15 -10.35 -19.55
C GLY A 245 -7.83 -9.87 -20.83
N THR A 246 -8.68 -8.85 -20.77
CA THR A 246 -9.32 -8.26 -21.96
C THR A 246 -8.63 -6.97 -22.44
N GLY A 247 -7.99 -6.23 -21.53
CA GLY A 247 -7.44 -4.90 -21.82
C GLY A 247 -8.50 -3.82 -21.98
N GLU A 248 -9.77 -4.12 -21.67
CA GLU A 248 -10.88 -3.17 -21.78
C GLU A 248 -10.66 -2.00 -20.81
N SER A 249 -10.74 -0.78 -21.32
CA SER A 249 -10.74 0.43 -20.49
C SER A 249 -12.09 0.58 -19.78
N VAL A 250 -12.03 0.87 -18.49
CA VAL A 250 -13.20 1.07 -17.62
C VAL A 250 -13.03 2.33 -16.78
N LEU A 251 -14.13 2.83 -16.22
CA LEU A 251 -14.12 3.91 -15.24
C LEU A 251 -14.53 3.36 -13.87
N VAL A 252 -13.72 3.62 -12.85
CA VAL A 252 -14.01 3.21 -11.46
C VAL A 252 -14.10 4.42 -10.54
N PRO A 253 -14.92 4.39 -9.47
CA PRO A 253 -15.06 5.51 -8.56
C PRO A 253 -13.74 5.83 -7.85
N VAL A 254 -13.41 7.11 -7.69
CA VAL A 254 -12.22 7.56 -6.93
C VAL A 254 -12.26 7.04 -5.50
N ASP A 255 -13.44 6.97 -4.88
CA ASP A 255 -13.60 6.56 -3.49
C ASP A 255 -13.17 5.11 -3.22
N VAL A 256 -13.18 4.23 -4.24
CA VAL A 256 -12.68 2.85 -4.11
C VAL A 256 -11.20 2.72 -4.50
N VAL A 257 -10.57 3.79 -4.97
CA VAL A 257 -9.16 3.82 -5.40
C VAL A 257 -8.28 4.60 -4.43
N ALA A 258 -8.75 5.75 -3.95
CA ALA A 258 -8.01 6.63 -3.07
C ALA A 258 -8.01 6.13 -1.61
N ALA A 259 -6.92 6.40 -0.89
CA ALA A 259 -6.82 6.12 0.54
C ALA A 259 -5.86 7.11 1.23
N PRO A 260 -6.31 7.88 2.24
CA PRO A 260 -7.72 8.14 2.54
C PRO A 260 -8.45 8.80 1.38
N VAL A 261 -9.78 8.70 1.38
CA VAL A 261 -10.63 9.54 0.53
C VAL A 261 -10.76 10.91 1.19
N THR A 262 -10.33 11.97 0.50
CA THR A 262 -10.34 13.35 1.03
C THR A 262 -11.51 14.19 0.50
N ALA A 263 -12.46 13.56 -0.22
CA ALA A 263 -13.67 14.22 -0.66
C ALA A 263 -14.46 14.75 0.54
N ALA A 264 -15.11 15.91 0.40
CA ALA A 264 -15.90 16.52 1.47
C ALA A 264 -17.03 15.59 1.96
N VAL A 265 -17.53 14.73 1.09
CA VAL A 265 -18.62 13.79 1.37
C VAL A 265 -18.30 12.44 0.72
N PRO A 266 -17.43 11.62 1.34
CA PRO A 266 -17.00 10.37 0.74
C PRO A 266 -18.11 9.31 0.82
N THR A 267 -18.18 8.42 -0.18
CA THR A 267 -19.12 7.30 -0.22
C THR A 267 -18.65 6.11 0.62
N THR A 268 -17.34 5.94 0.74
CA THR A 268 -16.65 4.96 1.61
C THR A 268 -15.48 5.63 2.33
N SER A 269 -15.00 5.04 3.43
CA SER A 269 -13.83 5.53 4.18
C SER A 269 -12.51 5.44 3.39
N GLY A 270 -12.48 4.65 2.30
CA GLY A 270 -11.27 4.30 1.58
C GLY A 270 -10.49 3.21 2.32
N VAL A 271 -10.45 2.01 1.75
CA VAL A 271 -9.65 0.89 2.29
C VAL A 271 -8.32 0.82 1.56
N THR A 272 -7.25 0.36 2.22
CA THR A 272 -5.95 0.15 1.58
C THR A 272 -5.84 -1.17 0.80
N THR A 273 -6.82 -2.07 0.93
CA THR A 273 -6.78 -3.39 0.28
C THR A 273 -6.61 -3.31 -1.22
N GLY A 274 -5.60 -4.00 -1.75
CA GLY A 274 -5.30 -4.02 -3.17
C GLY A 274 -4.45 -2.83 -3.61
N LEU A 275 -4.03 -1.96 -2.70
CA LEU A 275 -2.89 -1.08 -2.95
C LEU A 275 -1.63 -1.92 -2.95
N ALA A 276 -0.77 -1.65 -3.92
CA ALA A 276 0.53 -2.28 -3.96
C ALA A 276 1.52 -1.37 -4.69
N ALA A 277 2.76 -1.33 -4.21
CA ALA A 277 3.87 -0.78 -4.96
C ALA A 277 5.00 -1.80 -5.17
N HIS A 278 5.61 -1.76 -6.35
CA HIS A 278 6.80 -2.54 -6.68
C HIS A 278 7.63 -1.87 -7.78
N THR A 279 8.83 -2.38 -8.04
CA THR A 279 9.71 -1.91 -9.12
C THR A 279 9.39 -2.52 -10.49
N SER A 280 8.49 -3.52 -10.51
CA SER A 280 7.86 -4.10 -11.70
C SER A 280 6.35 -3.91 -11.59
N TRP A 281 5.71 -3.57 -12.72
CA TRP A 281 4.27 -3.40 -12.77
C TRP A 281 3.54 -4.72 -12.48
N GLU A 282 3.98 -5.83 -13.07
CA GLU A 282 3.38 -7.15 -12.86
C GLU A 282 3.44 -7.59 -11.40
N ASP A 283 4.57 -7.36 -10.74
CA ASP A 283 4.71 -7.67 -9.31
C ASP A 283 3.83 -6.78 -8.44
N ALA A 284 3.68 -5.48 -8.78
CA ALA A 284 2.76 -4.59 -8.06
C ALA A 284 1.31 -5.10 -8.20
N VAL A 285 0.88 -5.43 -9.42
CA VAL A 285 -0.46 -5.98 -9.67
C VAL A 285 -0.66 -7.33 -8.99
N LEU A 286 0.34 -8.22 -9.03
CA LEU A 286 0.24 -9.53 -8.38
C LEU A 286 0.08 -9.40 -6.87
N ARG A 287 0.85 -8.51 -6.23
CA ARG A 287 0.73 -8.23 -4.78
C ARG A 287 -0.63 -7.66 -4.42
N GLY A 288 -1.10 -6.66 -5.17
CA GLY A 288 -2.42 -6.06 -4.91
C GLY A 288 -3.55 -7.08 -5.09
N LEU A 289 -3.48 -7.91 -6.15
CA LEU A 289 -4.47 -8.97 -6.39
C LEU A 289 -4.47 -10.01 -5.26
N ASN A 290 -3.28 -10.44 -4.85
CA ASN A 290 -3.10 -11.39 -3.76
C ASN A 290 -3.72 -10.86 -2.46
N GLU A 291 -3.47 -9.60 -2.10
CA GLU A 291 -4.07 -9.01 -0.90
C GLU A 291 -5.61 -8.99 -0.97
N VAL A 292 -6.18 -8.61 -2.12
CA VAL A 292 -7.65 -8.64 -2.33
C VAL A 292 -8.22 -10.04 -2.08
N LEU A 293 -7.57 -11.07 -2.62
CA LEU A 293 -8.03 -12.45 -2.48
C LEU A 293 -7.80 -13.04 -1.08
N GLU A 294 -6.72 -12.67 -0.41
CA GLU A 294 -6.48 -13.01 0.99
C GLU A 294 -7.62 -12.47 1.87
N ARG A 295 -8.00 -11.21 1.64
CA ARG A 295 -9.09 -10.58 2.39
C ARG A 295 -10.45 -11.20 2.07
N ASP A 296 -10.77 -11.41 0.80
CA ASP A 296 -12.02 -12.09 0.40
C ASP A 296 -12.16 -13.47 1.06
N SER A 297 -11.09 -14.27 0.97
CA SER A 297 -10.99 -15.58 1.58
C SER A 297 -11.20 -15.51 3.10
N PHE A 298 -10.52 -14.58 3.78
CA PHE A 298 -10.65 -14.40 5.22
C PHE A 298 -12.05 -13.99 5.65
N TYR A 299 -12.62 -12.94 5.06
CA TYR A 299 -13.92 -12.44 5.49
C TYR A 299 -15.02 -13.46 5.21
N ARG A 300 -15.01 -14.11 4.04
CA ARG A 300 -15.99 -15.16 3.72
C ARG A 300 -15.79 -16.44 4.52
N GLY A 301 -14.55 -16.78 4.85
CA GLY A 301 -14.20 -17.98 5.59
C GLY A 301 -14.43 -17.82 7.09
N PHE A 302 -13.67 -16.92 7.72
CA PHE A 302 -13.61 -16.76 9.16
C PHE A 302 -14.89 -16.18 9.75
N MET A 303 -15.47 -15.13 9.14
CA MET A 303 -16.67 -14.51 9.72
C MET A 303 -17.85 -15.47 9.75
N TRP A 304 -17.91 -16.34 8.75
CA TRP A 304 -18.93 -17.37 8.59
C TRP A 304 -18.58 -18.70 9.25
N ARG A 305 -17.41 -18.77 9.91
CA ARG A 305 -16.89 -19.99 10.54
C ARG A 305 -16.92 -21.20 9.59
N ARG A 306 -16.65 -20.98 8.30
CA ARG A 306 -16.64 -22.04 7.29
C ARG A 306 -15.52 -23.04 7.59
N PRO A 307 -15.71 -24.33 7.33
CA PRO A 307 -14.64 -25.32 7.44
C PRO A 307 -13.40 -24.87 6.66
N ALA A 308 -12.25 -25.01 7.29
CA ALA A 308 -10.93 -24.70 6.80
C ALA A 308 -10.01 -25.92 6.97
N VAL A 309 -8.79 -25.82 6.48
CA VAL A 309 -7.75 -26.83 6.65
C VAL A 309 -6.61 -26.25 7.46
N ARG A 310 -6.21 -26.92 8.54
CA ARG A 310 -5.04 -26.55 9.34
C ARG A 310 -3.77 -26.99 8.61
N VAL A 311 -2.87 -26.03 8.42
CA VAL A 311 -1.57 -26.20 7.77
C VAL A 311 -0.53 -26.63 8.81
N ASP A 312 0.38 -27.53 8.43
CA ASP A 312 1.53 -27.89 9.27
C ASP A 312 2.54 -26.74 9.32
N ILE A 313 2.65 -26.11 10.50
CA ILE A 313 3.52 -24.96 10.74
C ILE A 313 4.95 -25.34 11.12
N ASN A 314 5.22 -26.60 11.48
CA ASN A 314 6.50 -26.98 12.09
C ASN A 314 7.68 -26.68 11.15
N ARG A 315 7.54 -27.05 9.87
CA ARG A 315 8.56 -26.79 8.84
C ARG A 315 8.78 -25.30 8.60
N VAL A 316 7.73 -24.49 8.74
CA VAL A 316 7.81 -23.04 8.52
C VAL A 316 8.48 -22.37 9.72
N VAL A 317 8.11 -22.76 10.94
CA VAL A 317 8.75 -22.30 12.17
C VAL A 317 10.26 -22.61 12.14
N GLU A 318 10.63 -23.83 11.76
CA GLU A 318 12.03 -24.24 11.58
C GLU A 318 12.72 -23.43 10.48
N ARG A 319 12.11 -23.32 9.29
CA ARG A 319 12.67 -22.55 8.15
C ARG A 319 12.89 -21.08 8.49
N LEU A 320 11.97 -20.46 9.23
CA LEU A 320 12.06 -19.06 9.64
C LEU A 320 13.00 -18.87 10.84
N GLY A 321 13.39 -19.94 11.53
CA GLY A 321 14.21 -19.87 12.74
C GLY A 321 13.54 -19.09 13.87
N ILE A 322 12.20 -19.13 13.95
CA ILE A 322 11.44 -18.35 14.92
C ILE A 322 11.24 -19.13 16.23
N ASP A 323 11.27 -18.41 17.35
CA ASP A 323 10.96 -18.96 18.67
C ASP A 323 9.63 -18.39 19.19
N LEU A 324 8.63 -19.26 19.32
CA LEU A 324 7.30 -18.84 19.80
C LEU A 324 7.29 -18.60 21.33
N GLY A 325 8.25 -19.13 22.08
CA GLY A 325 8.24 -19.14 23.54
C GLY A 325 6.98 -19.84 24.07
N ALA A 326 6.23 -19.17 24.95
CA ALA A 326 4.97 -19.69 25.51
C ALA A 326 3.74 -19.50 24.59
N ARG A 327 3.93 -18.92 23.40
CA ARG A 327 2.84 -18.60 22.48
C ARG A 327 2.43 -19.82 21.67
N GLU A 328 1.18 -19.83 21.25
CA GLU A 328 0.65 -20.86 20.36
C GLU A 328 0.39 -20.26 18.97
N LEU A 329 0.61 -21.08 17.94
CA LEU A 329 0.47 -20.67 16.53
C LEU A 329 -0.46 -21.66 15.81
N TRP A 330 -1.45 -21.13 15.11
CA TRP A 330 -2.24 -21.87 14.13
C TRP A 330 -2.03 -21.25 12.76
N ALA A 331 -2.13 -22.06 11.72
CA ALA A 331 -2.23 -21.60 10.35
C ALA A 331 -3.37 -22.36 9.67
N ILE A 332 -4.29 -21.64 9.03
CA ILE A 332 -5.42 -22.23 8.31
C ILE A 332 -5.52 -21.67 6.90
N ARG A 333 -6.14 -22.43 6.00
CA ARG A 333 -6.55 -21.97 4.67
C ARG A 333 -7.94 -22.46 4.32
N TRP A 334 -8.60 -21.75 3.41
CA TRP A 334 -9.82 -22.22 2.76
C TRP A 334 -9.50 -22.70 1.35
N GLU A 335 -10.03 -23.85 0.96
CA GLU A 335 -9.72 -24.50 -0.32
C GLU A 335 -10.34 -23.77 -1.52
N ASP A 336 -11.32 -22.90 -1.29
CA ASP A 336 -11.99 -22.13 -2.34
C ASP A 336 -11.29 -20.80 -2.66
N CYS A 337 -10.12 -20.48 -2.09
CA CYS A 337 -9.35 -19.31 -2.51
C CYS A 337 -8.70 -19.55 -3.89
N PRO A 338 -8.75 -18.60 -4.85
CA PRO A 338 -8.09 -18.78 -6.16
C PRO A 338 -6.56 -18.89 -6.09
N VAL A 339 -5.96 -18.45 -4.98
CA VAL A 339 -4.52 -18.45 -4.70
C VAL A 339 -4.20 -19.30 -3.47
N GLN A 340 -2.94 -19.68 -3.30
CA GLN A 340 -2.48 -20.22 -2.01
C GLN A 340 -2.49 -19.07 -1.01
N SER A 341 -3.55 -19.00 -0.19
CA SER A 341 -3.70 -18.02 0.88
C SER A 341 -3.76 -18.75 2.21
N VAL A 342 -2.95 -18.30 3.17
CA VAL A 342 -2.86 -18.84 4.52
C VAL A 342 -3.06 -17.71 5.51
N HIS A 343 -3.79 -18.00 6.59
CA HIS A 343 -3.98 -17.08 7.70
C HIS A 343 -3.42 -17.71 8.98
N SER A 344 -2.50 -17.00 9.59
CA SER A 344 -1.84 -17.40 10.83
C SER A 344 -2.41 -16.64 12.01
N PHE A 345 -2.53 -17.33 13.15
CA PHE A 345 -3.06 -16.81 14.40
C PHE A 345 -2.05 -17.09 15.51
N ILE A 346 -1.57 -16.06 16.18
CA ILE A 346 -0.70 -16.21 17.36
C ILE A 346 -1.53 -15.88 18.60
N TYR A 347 -1.63 -16.83 19.51
CA TYR A 347 -2.17 -16.62 20.85
C TYR A 347 -1.04 -16.24 21.81
N ASP A 348 -1.20 -15.11 22.50
CA ASP A 348 -0.32 -14.70 23.58
C ASP A 348 -1.02 -14.93 24.94
N PRO A 349 -0.62 -15.95 25.71
CA PRO A 349 -1.23 -16.22 27.01
C PRO A 349 -0.94 -15.14 28.06
N GLN A 350 0.11 -14.32 27.87
CA GLN A 350 0.40 -13.22 28.81
C GLN A 350 -0.65 -12.11 28.72
N HIS A 351 -1.17 -11.88 27.52
CA HIS A 351 -2.13 -10.81 27.23
C HIS A 351 -3.56 -11.34 27.03
N ASP A 352 -3.72 -12.68 27.04
CA ASP A 352 -4.93 -13.39 26.65
C ASP A 352 -5.54 -12.81 25.38
N SER A 353 -4.76 -12.87 24.29
CA SER A 353 -5.14 -12.24 23.03
C SER A 353 -4.63 -12.96 21.79
N PHE A 354 -5.32 -12.77 20.69
CA PHE A 354 -4.92 -13.26 19.37
C PHE A 354 -4.45 -12.13 18.47
N SER A 355 -3.36 -12.36 17.75
CA SER A 355 -2.97 -11.56 16.58
C SER A 355 -3.06 -12.41 15.31
N ARG A 356 -3.26 -11.76 14.16
CA ARG A 356 -3.50 -12.42 12.88
C ARG A 356 -2.60 -11.86 11.80
N GLY A 357 -2.11 -12.75 10.94
CA GLY A 357 -1.51 -12.38 9.66
C GLY A 357 -2.07 -13.21 8.52
N SER A 358 -1.98 -12.67 7.32
CA SER A 358 -2.33 -13.27 6.05
C SER A 358 -1.09 -13.31 5.17
N GLY A 359 -1.04 -14.30 4.31
CA GLY A 359 0.01 -14.39 3.32
C GLY A 359 -0.46 -15.23 2.15
N SER A 360 0.11 -14.94 1.00
CA SER A 360 -0.10 -15.69 -0.21
C SER A 360 1.20 -15.84 -0.98
N GLY A 361 1.23 -16.84 -1.84
CA GLY A 361 2.41 -17.15 -2.62
C GLY A 361 2.18 -18.27 -3.63
N PRO A 362 3.24 -18.67 -4.34
CA PRO A 362 3.15 -19.78 -5.30
C PRO A 362 2.93 -21.14 -4.61
N THR A 363 3.32 -21.25 -3.34
CA THR A 363 3.19 -22.48 -2.53
C THR A 363 2.47 -22.20 -1.22
N VAL A 364 1.91 -23.24 -0.60
CA VAL A 364 1.36 -23.12 0.76
C VAL A 364 2.45 -22.74 1.77
N ALA A 365 3.68 -23.23 1.57
CA ALA A 365 4.79 -22.91 2.46
C ALA A 365 5.15 -21.40 2.42
N ASP A 366 5.21 -20.79 1.23
CA ASP A 366 5.52 -19.38 1.09
C ASP A 366 4.38 -18.50 1.63
N ALA A 367 3.13 -18.88 1.36
CA ALA A 367 1.95 -18.24 1.94
C ALA A 367 1.97 -18.29 3.48
N THR A 368 2.32 -19.45 4.06
CA THR A 368 2.45 -19.62 5.51
C THR A 368 3.60 -18.81 6.09
N CYS A 369 4.74 -18.73 5.40
CA CYS A 369 5.85 -17.86 5.83
C CYS A 369 5.39 -16.40 5.90
N GLY A 370 4.76 -15.89 4.85
CA GLY A 370 4.21 -14.53 4.80
C GLY A 370 3.20 -14.26 5.92
N SER A 371 2.27 -15.19 6.14
CA SER A 371 1.22 -15.04 7.16
C SER A 371 1.78 -15.06 8.58
N VAL A 372 2.79 -15.87 8.89
CA VAL A 372 3.45 -15.89 10.20
C VAL A 372 4.23 -14.61 10.46
N ILE A 373 4.95 -14.10 9.45
CA ILE A 373 5.69 -12.84 9.56
C ILE A 373 4.72 -11.66 9.78
N GLU A 374 3.57 -11.64 9.09
CA GLU A 374 2.53 -10.64 9.34
C GLU A 374 1.92 -10.77 10.73
N ALA A 375 1.58 -11.99 11.16
CA ALA A 375 1.02 -12.20 12.48
C ALA A 375 1.98 -11.70 13.57
N SER A 376 3.29 -11.89 13.38
CA SER A 376 4.34 -11.37 14.27
C SER A 376 4.38 -9.84 14.32
N GLN A 377 4.19 -9.17 13.18
CA GLN A 377 4.08 -7.71 13.14
C GLN A 377 2.84 -7.23 13.91
N ILE A 378 1.67 -7.83 13.65
CA ILE A 378 0.41 -7.47 14.32
C ILE A 378 0.50 -7.76 15.83
N HIS A 379 1.17 -8.84 16.23
CA HIS A 379 1.44 -9.13 17.63
C HIS A 379 2.28 -8.02 18.29
N LEU A 380 3.35 -7.54 17.65
CA LEU A 380 4.15 -6.43 18.18
C LEU A 380 3.30 -5.15 18.35
N GLN A 381 2.45 -4.84 17.38
CA GLN A 381 1.54 -3.70 17.45
C GLN A 381 0.52 -3.87 18.58
N MET A 382 -0.07 -5.07 18.72
CA MET A 382 -0.99 -5.43 19.81
C MET A 382 -0.36 -5.22 21.19
N VAL A 383 0.83 -5.80 21.44
CA VAL A 383 1.55 -5.66 22.71
C VAL A 383 1.80 -4.19 23.03
N ARG A 384 2.20 -3.40 22.02
CA ARG A 384 2.37 -1.94 22.17
C ARG A 384 1.06 -1.27 22.55
N THR A 385 -0.02 -1.49 21.82
CA THR A 385 -1.35 -0.93 22.09
C THR A 385 -1.80 -1.22 23.51
N MET A 386 -1.68 -2.48 23.95
CA MET A 386 -2.06 -2.91 25.29
C MET A 386 -1.17 -2.32 26.39
N THR A 387 0.13 -2.22 26.16
CA THR A 387 1.07 -1.60 27.11
C THR A 387 0.73 -0.12 27.34
N HIS A 388 0.14 0.56 26.36
CA HIS A 388 -0.36 1.93 26.49
C HIS A 388 -1.79 2.00 27.06
N GLY A 389 -2.35 0.88 27.53
CA GLY A 389 -3.67 0.80 28.13
C GLY A 389 -4.83 0.92 27.14
N ALA A 390 -4.57 0.86 25.83
CA ALA A 390 -5.62 0.91 24.83
C ALA A 390 -6.27 -0.48 24.65
N PRO A 391 -7.60 -0.55 24.50
CA PRO A 391 -8.30 -1.81 24.32
C PRO A 391 -7.92 -2.45 22.99
N TYR A 392 -7.81 -3.78 22.98
CA TYR A 392 -7.57 -4.57 21.79
C TYR A 392 -8.72 -5.55 21.59
N ARG A 393 -9.33 -5.54 20.39
CA ARG A 393 -10.61 -6.23 20.16
C ARG A 393 -10.55 -7.74 20.31
N TRP A 394 -9.42 -8.36 19.99
CA TRP A 394 -9.21 -9.81 20.09
C TRP A 394 -8.51 -10.20 21.39
N ALA A 395 -8.74 -9.43 22.46
CA ALA A 395 -8.33 -9.76 23.82
C ALA A 395 -9.52 -10.22 24.66
N GLY A 396 -9.23 -11.07 25.64
CA GLY A 396 -10.17 -11.52 26.65
C GLY A 396 -10.81 -12.88 26.37
N GLN A 397 -10.95 -13.63 27.46
CA GLN A 397 -11.29 -15.06 27.50
C GLN A 397 -12.40 -15.48 26.54
N ARG A 398 -13.53 -14.76 26.51
CA ARG A 398 -14.67 -15.13 25.64
C ARG A 398 -14.27 -15.12 24.16
N VAL A 399 -13.53 -14.10 23.73
CA VAL A 399 -13.13 -13.93 22.33
C VAL A 399 -12.03 -14.94 22.01
N THR A 400 -11.04 -15.08 22.89
CA THR A 400 -9.93 -16.03 22.69
C THR A 400 -10.41 -17.48 22.66
N ASP A 401 -11.32 -17.88 23.55
CA ASP A 401 -11.93 -19.21 23.53
C ASP A 401 -12.72 -19.46 22.25
N ALA A 402 -13.47 -18.46 21.77
CA ALA A 402 -14.23 -18.59 20.54
C ALA A 402 -13.31 -18.71 19.31
N ILE A 403 -12.16 -18.02 19.27
CA ILE A 403 -11.17 -18.17 18.20
C ILE A 403 -10.53 -19.55 18.29
N ARG A 404 -9.99 -19.92 19.45
CA ARG A 404 -9.32 -21.20 19.70
C ARG A 404 -10.22 -22.39 19.37
N SER A 405 -11.46 -22.38 19.87
CA SER A 405 -12.46 -23.43 19.60
C SER A 405 -12.66 -23.65 18.10
N TYR A 406 -12.78 -22.57 17.32
CA TYR A 406 -12.88 -22.67 15.87
C TYR A 406 -11.59 -23.21 15.24
N LEU A 407 -10.41 -22.72 15.65
CA LEU A 407 -9.12 -23.14 15.09
C LEU A 407 -8.79 -24.61 15.38
N ASP A 408 -9.11 -25.09 16.58
CA ASP A 408 -8.86 -26.47 17.02
C ASP A 408 -9.81 -27.47 16.36
N ALA A 409 -11.00 -27.03 15.95
CA ALA A 409 -11.96 -27.85 15.23
C ALA A 409 -11.55 -28.11 13.75
N GLN A 410 -10.55 -27.41 13.22
CA GLN A 410 -10.16 -27.56 11.82
C GLN A 410 -9.30 -28.82 11.61
N PRO A 411 -9.61 -29.66 10.61
CA PRO A 411 -8.81 -30.85 10.31
C PRO A 411 -7.39 -30.47 9.86
N VAL A 412 -6.39 -31.24 10.28
CA VAL A 412 -5.06 -31.19 9.67
C VAL A 412 -5.14 -31.86 8.31
N GLY A 413 -4.87 -31.10 7.25
CA GLY A 413 -4.93 -31.60 5.89
C GLY A 413 -3.63 -31.33 5.12
N ARG A 414 -3.37 -32.17 4.13
CA ARG A 414 -2.39 -31.86 3.08
C ARG A 414 -3.08 -31.00 2.04
N SER A 415 -2.36 -30.07 1.42
CA SER A 415 -2.87 -29.35 0.25
C SER A 415 -3.27 -30.36 -0.82
N SER A 416 -4.52 -30.30 -1.26
CA SER A 416 -5.04 -31.04 -2.40
C SER A 416 -4.55 -30.42 -3.73
N GLU A 417 -4.24 -29.13 -3.73
CA GLU A 417 -3.67 -28.45 -4.89
C GLU A 417 -2.15 -28.70 -4.97
N PRO A 418 -1.64 -29.06 -6.17
CA PRO A 418 -0.20 -29.08 -6.41
C PRO A 418 0.35 -27.66 -6.26
N ASP A 419 1.50 -27.55 -5.60
CA ASP A 419 2.27 -26.29 -5.57
C ASP A 419 2.45 -25.79 -7.00
N ALA A 420 2.22 -24.49 -7.21
CA ALA A 420 2.60 -23.90 -8.49
C ALA A 420 4.11 -24.05 -8.68
N ALA A 421 4.56 -24.12 -9.93
CA ALA A 421 6.00 -24.08 -10.18
C ALA A 421 6.55 -22.79 -9.58
N THR A 422 7.43 -22.91 -8.59
CA THR A 422 8.07 -21.77 -7.91
C THR A 422 8.88 -20.89 -8.86
N SER A 423 9.14 -21.38 -10.07
CA SER A 423 9.82 -20.68 -11.17
C SER A 423 8.92 -19.80 -12.03
N ASP A 424 7.61 -19.74 -11.78
CA ASP A 424 6.70 -18.94 -12.59
C ASP A 424 6.97 -17.44 -12.40
N SER A 425 7.12 -16.72 -13.51
CA SER A 425 7.19 -15.26 -13.52
C SER A 425 5.89 -14.64 -13.00
N ALA A 426 5.96 -13.41 -12.48
CA ALA A 426 4.78 -12.69 -12.00
C ALA A 426 3.65 -12.63 -13.04
N GLY A 427 3.98 -12.40 -14.32
CA GLY A 427 3.01 -12.41 -15.42
C GLY A 427 2.34 -13.77 -15.64
N ALA A 428 3.06 -14.88 -15.50
CA ALA A 428 2.48 -16.22 -15.60
C ALA A 428 1.52 -16.51 -14.43
N GLN A 429 1.89 -16.08 -13.21
CA GLN A 429 1.03 -16.17 -12.04
C GLN A 429 -0.24 -15.33 -12.20
N LEU A 430 -0.10 -14.07 -12.63
CA LEU A 430 -1.23 -13.17 -12.91
C LEU A 430 -2.21 -13.76 -13.92
N THR A 431 -1.69 -14.32 -15.03
CA THR A 431 -2.52 -14.94 -16.07
C THR A 431 -3.35 -16.09 -15.50
N ARG A 432 -2.71 -16.98 -14.72
CA ARG A 432 -3.39 -18.12 -14.08
C ARG A 432 -4.44 -17.67 -13.07
N ILE A 433 -4.12 -16.72 -12.19
CA ILE A 433 -5.03 -16.25 -11.14
C ILE A 433 -6.21 -15.51 -11.77
N THR A 434 -5.95 -14.62 -12.73
CA THR A 434 -7.00 -13.89 -13.46
C THR A 434 -7.97 -14.86 -14.14
N ARG A 435 -7.48 -15.91 -14.79
CA ARG A 435 -8.33 -16.95 -15.38
C ARG A 435 -9.21 -17.65 -14.35
N ARG A 436 -8.65 -18.03 -13.19
CA ARG A 436 -9.41 -18.66 -12.09
C ARG A 436 -10.51 -17.75 -11.53
N ILE A 437 -10.27 -16.44 -11.51
CA ILE A 437 -11.27 -15.43 -11.10
C ILE A 437 -12.37 -15.30 -12.16
N GLN A 438 -12.00 -15.27 -13.45
CA GLN A 438 -12.93 -15.23 -14.58
C GLN A 438 -13.82 -16.48 -14.67
N GLU A 439 -13.28 -17.66 -14.37
CA GLU A 439 -14.05 -18.92 -14.26
C GLU A 439 -15.15 -18.84 -13.19
N ARG A 440 -15.05 -17.89 -12.24
CA ARG A 440 -16.06 -17.62 -11.21
C ARG A 440 -16.99 -16.46 -11.57
N GLY A 441 -16.92 -15.94 -12.80
CA GLY A 441 -17.72 -14.81 -13.27
C GLY A 441 -17.31 -13.47 -12.67
N MET A 442 -16.09 -13.36 -12.13
CA MET A 442 -15.52 -12.12 -11.62
C MET A 442 -14.43 -11.62 -12.57
N GLU A 443 -14.07 -10.35 -12.45
CA GLU A 443 -12.98 -9.74 -13.22
C GLU A 443 -11.99 -9.02 -12.32
N VAL A 444 -10.80 -8.75 -12.84
CA VAL A 444 -9.76 -8.01 -12.13
C VAL A 444 -9.55 -6.69 -12.84
N ILE A 445 -9.66 -5.59 -12.10
CA ILE A 445 -9.46 -4.23 -12.62
C ILE A 445 -8.19 -3.67 -11.98
N VAL A 446 -7.35 -3.05 -12.79
CA VAL A 446 -6.13 -2.36 -12.33
C VAL A 446 -6.24 -0.89 -12.65
N VAL A 447 -5.93 -0.05 -11.66
CA VAL A 447 -5.77 1.39 -11.80
C VAL A 447 -4.33 1.74 -11.48
N ASP A 448 -3.62 2.34 -12.44
CA ASP A 448 -2.28 2.85 -12.21
C ASP A 448 -2.34 4.13 -11.38
N LEU A 449 -1.61 4.15 -10.27
CA LEU A 449 -1.63 5.25 -9.33
C LEU A 449 -0.57 6.31 -9.67
N PRO A 450 -0.88 7.59 -9.41
CA PRO A 450 0.11 8.67 -9.45
C PRO A 450 1.19 8.46 -8.39
N ILE A 451 2.46 8.43 -8.80
CA ILE A 451 3.65 8.36 -7.95
C ILE A 451 4.58 9.52 -8.27
N ASN A 452 5.27 9.99 -7.24
CA ASN A 452 6.36 10.95 -7.37
C ASN A 452 7.69 10.19 -7.22
N GLY A 453 8.39 9.93 -8.32
CA GLY A 453 9.73 9.35 -8.28
C GLY A 453 9.97 8.30 -9.36
N PRO A 454 11.22 8.16 -9.84
CA PRO A 454 11.55 7.18 -10.87
C PRO A 454 11.61 5.76 -10.28
N ALA A 455 11.27 4.77 -11.12
CA ALA A 455 11.50 3.32 -10.90
C ALA A 455 10.59 2.58 -9.91
N TRP A 456 9.40 3.10 -9.62
CA TRP A 456 8.32 2.34 -8.98
C TRP A 456 7.08 2.31 -9.86
N TYR A 457 6.24 1.33 -9.61
CA TYR A 457 4.85 1.27 -10.02
C TYR A 457 4.03 1.20 -8.74
N ALA A 458 2.97 1.98 -8.66
CA ALA A 458 1.95 1.81 -7.64
C ALA A 458 0.62 1.61 -8.35
N VAL A 459 -0.14 0.63 -7.89
CA VAL A 459 -1.40 0.23 -8.49
C VAL A 459 -2.47 0.09 -7.41
N ARG A 460 -3.72 0.23 -7.82
CA ARG A 460 -4.89 -0.28 -7.10
C ARG A 460 -5.46 -1.43 -7.90
N VAL A 461 -5.55 -2.59 -7.27
CA VAL A 461 -6.23 -3.76 -7.83
C VAL A 461 -7.60 -3.89 -7.19
N LEU A 462 -8.62 -4.06 -8.01
CA LEU A 462 -10.01 -4.22 -7.60
C LEU A 462 -10.57 -5.51 -8.19
N VAL A 463 -11.38 -6.21 -7.42
CA VAL A 463 -12.16 -7.37 -7.89
C VAL A 463 -13.61 -7.10 -7.50
N PRO A 464 -14.46 -6.60 -8.42
CA PRO A 464 -15.89 -6.42 -8.17
C PRO A 464 -16.51 -7.69 -7.58
N GLY A 465 -17.31 -7.54 -6.52
CA GLY A 465 -17.89 -8.64 -5.76
C GLY A 465 -16.99 -9.31 -4.69
N ALA A 466 -15.70 -8.98 -4.62
CA ALA A 466 -14.85 -9.45 -3.52
C ALA A 466 -15.20 -8.75 -2.19
N THR A 467 -15.20 -9.51 -1.10
CA THR A 467 -15.43 -8.99 0.25
C THR A 467 -14.11 -8.50 0.83
N ILE A 468 -13.83 -7.19 0.80
CA ILE A 468 -12.52 -6.65 1.23
C ILE A 468 -12.56 -5.71 2.44
N ALA A 469 -13.74 -5.23 2.83
CA ALA A 469 -13.88 -4.28 3.92
C ALA A 469 -14.11 -5.01 5.26
N PRO A 470 -13.46 -4.57 6.36
CA PRO A 470 -13.81 -5.00 7.72
C PRO A 470 -15.10 -4.35 8.23
N GLU A 471 -15.53 -3.24 7.63
CA GLU A 471 -16.69 -2.43 8.01
C GLU A 471 -18.03 -3.19 8.14
N PRO A 472 -18.31 -4.28 7.38
CA PRO A 472 -19.47 -5.12 7.63
C PRO A 472 -19.51 -5.68 9.07
N ALA A 473 -18.38 -5.77 9.78
CA ALA A 473 -18.36 -6.15 11.20
C ALA A 473 -18.55 -4.97 12.17
N GLU A 474 -18.26 -3.73 11.74
CA GLU A 474 -18.13 -2.57 12.63
C GLU A 474 -19.40 -1.71 12.72
N TYR A 475 -20.21 -1.69 11.66
CA TYR A 475 -21.48 -0.97 11.66
C TYR A 475 -22.65 -1.92 11.96
N GLY A 476 -23.61 -1.47 12.78
CA GLY A 476 -24.80 -2.26 13.15
C GLY A 476 -25.60 -2.76 11.94
N GLY A 477 -25.60 -2.01 10.84
CA GLY A 477 -26.17 -2.45 9.55
C GLY A 477 -25.36 -3.56 8.89
N GLY A 478 -24.03 -3.48 8.91
CA GLY A 478 -23.14 -4.52 8.39
C GLY A 478 -23.31 -5.86 9.11
N ARG A 479 -23.45 -5.83 10.45
CA ARG A 479 -23.64 -7.04 11.28
C ARG A 479 -24.96 -7.75 10.94
N ALA A 480 -26.03 -6.98 10.75
CA ALA A 480 -27.34 -7.51 10.32
C ALA A 480 -27.33 -7.97 8.85
N LEU A 481 -26.62 -7.26 7.98
CA LEU A 481 -26.52 -7.57 6.54
C LEU A 481 -25.64 -8.80 6.28
N LEU A 482 -24.61 -9.02 7.09
CA LEU A 482 -23.78 -10.22 6.98
C LEU A 482 -24.53 -11.43 7.51
N GLY A 483 -25.24 -11.34 8.63
CA GLY A 483 -25.73 -12.54 9.31
C GLY A 483 -24.59 -13.49 9.73
N ALA A 484 -23.36 -12.99 9.78
CA ALA A 484 -22.17 -13.76 10.13
C ALA A 484 -22.21 -14.17 11.62
N PRO A 485 -21.92 -15.44 11.97
CA PRO A 485 -21.86 -15.89 13.36
C PRO A 485 -20.77 -15.21 14.19
N TRP A 486 -19.67 -14.75 13.55
CA TRP A 486 -18.59 -14.05 14.25
C TRP A 486 -18.95 -12.58 14.50
N THR A 487 -19.01 -12.20 15.79
CA THR A 487 -19.48 -10.87 16.19
C THR A 487 -18.41 -10.00 16.87
N ASP A 488 -17.22 -10.51 17.13
CA ASP A 488 -16.20 -9.86 17.96
C ASP A 488 -15.28 -8.90 17.19
N GLY A 489 -15.73 -8.47 16.00
CA GLY A 489 -14.97 -7.59 15.13
C GLY A 489 -13.75 -8.27 14.51
N ILE A 490 -13.03 -7.54 13.65
CA ILE A 490 -11.84 -8.05 12.99
C ILE A 490 -10.70 -7.11 13.34
N VAL A 491 -9.54 -7.67 13.68
CA VAL A 491 -8.30 -6.90 13.78
C VAL A 491 -7.60 -6.98 12.44
N VAL A 492 -7.49 -5.82 11.79
CA VAL A 492 -6.66 -5.60 10.60
C VAL A 492 -5.42 -4.85 11.05
#